data_AF-A0A096BGE5-F1
#
_entry.id   AF-A0A096BGE5-F1
#
_cell.length_a   1.000
_cell.length_b   1.000
_cell.length_c   1.000
_cell.angle_alpha   90.00
_cell.angle_beta   90.00
_cell.angle_gamma   90.00
#
_symmetry.space_group_name_H-M   'P 1'
#
loop_
_entity.id
_entity.type
_entity.pdbx_description
1 polymer ?
#
loop_
_entity_poly.entity_id
_entity_poly.type
_entity_poly.pdbx_seq_one_letter_code
_entity_poly.pdbx_strand_id
1 'polypeptide(L)'
;MNSDVNSILEINTEIKSNKTNIVENKIANILKIIGLFIIFIGVIAGLVVGMILSIPEPGYKYITEPHPLRWFYGITLIVSSFVSGMMFIGFGEIIRLLDRIDKKTNSIEINSMKLANNNINNDNNIEDK
;
A
#
# COMPACT_ATOMS: atom_id res chain seq x y z
N MET A 1 38.36 27.08 5.27
CA MET A 1 38.36 25.60 5.29
C MET A 1 37.31 24.95 6.20
N ASN A 2 36.83 25.59 7.28
CA ASN A 2 35.76 25.02 8.12
C ASN A 2 34.32 25.40 7.69
N SER A 3 34.16 26.43 6.84
CA SER A 3 32.84 26.88 6.38
C SER A 3 32.22 25.96 5.33
N ASP A 4 33.03 25.38 4.44
CA ASP A 4 32.56 24.49 3.37
C ASP A 4 32.15 23.11 3.91
N VAL A 5 32.80 22.64 4.98
CA VAL A 5 32.49 21.34 5.58
C VAL A 5 31.14 21.39 6.32
N ASN A 6 30.84 22.52 6.95
CA ASN A 6 29.57 22.71 7.68
C ASN A 6 28.38 22.84 6.73
N SER A 7 28.52 23.52 5.59
CA SER A 7 27.46 23.61 4.58
C SER A 7 27.17 22.25 3.93
N ILE A 8 28.20 21.44 3.67
CA ILE A 8 28.04 20.07 3.14
C ILE A 8 27.35 19.16 4.17
N LEU A 9 27.57 19.37 5.46
CA LEU A 9 26.89 18.62 6.53
C LEU A 9 25.41 18.99 6.64
N GLU A 10 25.06 20.29 6.55
CA GLU A 10 23.67 20.75 6.53
C GLU A 10 22.90 20.23 5.31
N ILE A 11 23.54 20.23 4.13
CA ILE A 11 22.94 19.66 2.92
C ILE A 11 22.69 18.16 3.07
N ASN A 12 23.62 17.41 3.67
CA ASN A 12 23.45 15.96 3.88
C ASN A 12 22.39 15.61 4.93
N THR A 13 22.22 16.44 5.96
CA THR A 13 21.17 16.24 6.96
C THR A 13 19.78 16.57 6.40
N GLU A 14 19.65 17.60 5.56
CA GLU A 14 18.40 17.89 4.84
C GLU A 14 18.03 16.78 3.85
N ILE A 15 18.99 16.25 3.09
CA ILE A 15 18.74 15.15 2.14
C ILE A 15 18.30 13.87 2.87
N LYS A 16 18.94 13.56 4.01
CA LYS A 16 18.57 12.38 4.82
C LYS A 16 17.17 12.53 5.43
N SER A 17 16.83 13.73 5.91
CA SER A 17 15.51 14.07 6.44
C SER A 17 14.41 14.00 5.37
N ASN A 18 14.69 14.49 4.16
CA ASN A 18 13.75 14.43 3.04
C ASN A 18 13.52 12.98 2.56
N LYS A 19 14.56 12.14 2.58
CA LYS A 19 14.44 10.70 2.28
C LYS A 19 13.59 9.93 3.30
N THR A 20 13.55 10.36 4.56
CA THR A 20 12.72 9.76 5.62
C THR A 20 11.30 10.33 5.70
N ASN A 21 11.06 11.53 5.15
CA ASN A 21 9.73 12.14 5.08
C ASN A 21 8.93 11.73 3.83
N ILE A 22 9.23 10.57 3.25
CA ILE A 22 8.25 9.86 2.43
C ILE A 22 7.21 9.33 3.39
N VAL A 23 6.30 10.22 3.83
CA VAL A 23 5.15 9.90 4.68
C VAL A 23 4.53 8.64 4.10
N GLU A 24 4.64 7.52 4.82
CA GLU A 24 4.05 6.28 4.37
C GLU A 24 2.58 6.56 4.05
N ASN A 25 2.16 6.18 2.86
CA ASN A 25 0.76 6.34 2.49
C ASN A 25 -0.06 5.44 3.42
N LYS A 26 -0.66 6.04 4.45
CA LYS A 26 -1.44 5.34 5.47
C LYS A 26 -2.59 4.55 4.84
N ILE A 27 -3.14 5.05 3.72
CA ILE A 27 -4.20 4.40 2.95
C ILE A 27 -3.67 3.14 2.25
N ALA A 28 -2.48 3.20 1.65
CA ALA A 28 -1.85 2.02 1.07
C ALA A 28 -1.55 0.94 2.13
N ASN A 29 -1.12 1.34 3.32
CA ASN A 29 -0.83 0.42 4.41
C ASN A 29 -2.11 -0.22 5.00
N ILE A 30 -3.18 0.57 5.15
CA ILE A 30 -4.48 0.04 5.62
C ILE A 30 -5.09 -0.94 4.62
N LEU A 31 -4.94 -0.71 3.31
CA LEU A 31 -5.46 -1.66 2.31
C LEU A 31 -4.78 -3.02 2.39
N LYS A 32 -3.46 -3.04 2.63
CA LYS A 32 -2.71 -4.27 2.83
C LYS A 32 -3.17 -5.03 4.08
N ILE A 33 -3.38 -4.31 5.19
CA ILE A 33 -3.85 -4.95 6.43
C ILE A 33 -5.24 -5.54 6.23
N ILE A 34 -6.15 -4.80 5.57
CA ILE A 34 -7.51 -5.27 5.25
C ILE A 34 -7.45 -6.53 4.38
N GLY A 35 -6.62 -6.53 3.33
CA GLY A 35 -6.44 -7.71 2.48
C GLY A 35 -5.97 -8.93 3.27
N LEU A 36 -5.01 -8.76 4.19
CA LEU A 36 -4.55 -9.83 5.07
C LEU A 36 -5.67 -10.35 6.00
N PHE A 37 -6.47 -9.45 6.57
CA PHE A 37 -7.62 -9.83 7.39
C PHE A 37 -8.67 -10.63 6.62
N ILE A 38 -8.96 -10.24 5.37
CA ILE A 38 -9.90 -10.98 4.50
C ILE A 38 -9.41 -12.41 4.26
N ILE A 39 -8.12 -12.60 4.01
CA ILE A 39 -7.53 -13.94 3.85
C ILE A 39 -7.70 -14.74 5.14
N PHE A 40 -7.35 -14.16 6.28
CA PHE A 40 -7.44 -14.85 7.57
C PHE A 40 -8.87 -15.27 7.91
N ILE A 41 -9.83 -14.35 7.78
CA ILE A 41 -11.25 -14.62 8.04
C ILE A 41 -11.78 -15.68 7.06
N GLY A 42 -11.39 -15.60 5.79
CA GLY A 42 -11.76 -16.58 4.77
C GLY A 42 -11.24 -17.99 5.04
N VAL A 43 -9.99 -18.10 5.50
CA VAL A 43 -9.39 -19.38 5.91
C VAL A 43 -10.17 -19.99 7.09
N ILE A 44 -10.44 -19.18 8.12
CA ILE A 44 -11.20 -19.61 9.29
C ILE A 44 -12.62 -20.03 8.89
N ALA A 45 -13.31 -19.21 8.09
CA ALA A 45 -14.66 -19.52 7.60
C ALA A 45 -14.70 -20.80 6.77
N GLY A 46 -13.73 -20.99 5.87
CA GLY A 46 -13.62 -22.20 5.05
C GLY A 46 -13.36 -23.46 5.88
N LEU A 47 -12.52 -23.38 6.92
CA LEU A 47 -12.31 -24.48 7.87
C LEU A 47 -13.56 -24.80 8.68
N VAL A 48 -14.25 -23.78 9.19
CA VAL A 48 -15.52 -23.93 9.93
C VAL A 48 -16.58 -24.62 9.06
N VAL A 49 -16.73 -24.19 7.79
CA VAL A 49 -17.64 -24.83 6.83
C VAL A 49 -17.22 -26.25 6.52
N GLY A 50 -15.92 -26.51 6.31
CA GLY A 50 -15.41 -27.87 6.07
C GLY A 50 -15.70 -28.84 7.22
N MET A 51 -15.72 -28.34 8.47
CA MET A 51 -15.94 -29.16 9.66
C MET A 51 -17.42 -29.33 10.03
N ILE A 52 -18.22 -28.25 9.97
CA ILE A 52 -19.53 -28.17 10.61
C ILE A 52 -20.69 -28.24 9.61
N LEU A 53 -20.43 -28.20 8.29
CA LEU A 53 -21.50 -28.24 7.29
C LEU A 53 -22.24 -29.59 7.32
N SER A 54 -23.37 -29.60 8.00
CA SER A 54 -24.36 -30.68 8.03
C SER A 54 -25.37 -30.52 6.91
N ILE A 55 -26.07 -31.61 6.61
CA ILE A 55 -27.08 -31.65 5.56
C ILE A 55 -28.33 -30.92 6.09
N PRO A 56 -28.95 -30.01 5.32
CA PRO A 56 -30.21 -29.40 5.74
C PRO A 56 -31.33 -30.45 5.76
N GLU A 57 -31.98 -30.63 6.92
CA GLU A 57 -33.23 -31.38 7.05
C GLU A 57 -34.43 -30.44 6.92
N PRO A 58 -35.49 -30.76 6.14
CA PRO A 58 -35.84 -32.09 5.61
C PRO A 58 -35.80 -32.14 4.05
N GLY A 59 -35.20 -33.19 3.48
CA GLY A 59 -35.29 -33.45 2.04
C GLY A 59 -34.36 -34.53 1.48
N TYR A 60 -33.26 -34.83 2.17
CA TYR A 60 -32.20 -35.69 1.64
C TYR A 60 -32.00 -36.96 2.46
N LYS A 61 -32.93 -37.91 2.36
CA LYS A 61 -32.87 -39.22 3.05
C LYS A 61 -31.71 -40.14 2.60
N TYR A 62 -31.02 -39.80 1.51
CA TYR A 62 -30.00 -40.65 0.88
C TYR A 62 -28.56 -40.10 0.96
N ILE A 63 -28.36 -38.94 1.61
CA ILE A 63 -27.04 -38.34 1.74
C ILE A 63 -26.51 -38.69 3.13
N THR A 64 -25.36 -39.36 3.18
CA THR A 64 -24.67 -39.68 4.44
C THR A 64 -24.13 -38.41 5.09
N GLU A 65 -24.43 -38.22 6.37
CA GLU A 65 -23.77 -37.21 7.19
C GLU A 65 -22.31 -37.59 7.43
N PRO A 66 -21.37 -36.63 7.40
CA PRO A 66 -21.52 -35.20 7.07
C PRO A 66 -21.57 -34.93 5.55
N HIS A 67 -22.04 -33.73 5.14
CA HIS A 67 -22.28 -33.40 3.72
C HIS A 67 -21.05 -33.71 2.84
N PRO A 68 -21.16 -34.53 1.78
CA PRO A 68 -20.01 -35.04 1.03
C PRO A 68 -19.20 -33.92 0.37
N LEU A 69 -19.84 -32.81 0.01
CA LEU A 69 -19.22 -31.63 -0.61
C LEU A 69 -18.77 -30.57 0.40
N ARG A 70 -18.80 -30.81 1.72
CA ARG A 70 -18.42 -29.81 2.74
C ARG A 70 -17.02 -29.21 2.52
N TRP A 71 -16.06 -30.05 2.14
CA TRP A 71 -14.71 -29.61 1.83
C TRP A 71 -14.62 -28.86 0.51
N PHE A 72 -15.46 -29.18 -0.47
CA PHE A 72 -15.54 -28.43 -1.71
C PHE A 72 -16.01 -26.99 -1.45
N TYR A 73 -17.06 -26.82 -0.65
CA TYR A 73 -17.52 -25.48 -0.23
C TYR A 73 -16.47 -24.75 0.62
N GLY A 74 -15.84 -25.45 1.58
CA GLY A 74 -14.78 -24.90 2.41
C GLY A 74 -13.58 -24.42 1.60
N ILE A 75 -13.05 -25.25 0.70
CA ILE A 75 -11.92 -24.90 -0.18
C ILE A 75 -12.29 -23.76 -1.12
N THR A 76 -13.49 -23.77 -1.69
CA THR A 76 -13.96 -22.67 -2.56
C THR A 76 -13.99 -21.34 -1.81
N LEU A 77 -14.44 -21.33 -0.55
CA LEU A 77 -14.38 -20.14 0.31
C LEU A 77 -12.95 -19.68 0.55
N ILE A 78 -12.03 -20.60 0.89
CA ILE A 78 -10.61 -20.28 1.12
C ILE A 78 -10.01 -19.63 -0.14
N VAL A 79 -10.21 -20.24 -1.30
CA VAL A 79 -9.67 -19.75 -2.58
C VAL A 79 -10.28 -18.40 -2.94
N SER A 80 -11.59 -18.24 -2.79
CA SER A 80 -12.29 -16.97 -3.07
C SER A 80 -11.76 -15.83 -2.19
N SER A 81 -11.63 -16.08 -0.88
CA SER A 81 -11.08 -15.10 0.05
C SER A 81 -9.60 -14.81 -0.20
N PHE A 82 -8.82 -15.81 -0.63
CA PHE A 82 -7.43 -15.63 -1.02
C PHE A 82 -7.30 -14.70 -2.23
N VAL A 83 -8.06 -14.97 -3.30
CA VAL A 83 -8.07 -14.14 -4.52
C VAL A 83 -8.51 -12.70 -4.19
N SER A 84 -9.59 -12.55 -3.43
CA SER A 84 -10.08 -11.23 -3.01
C SER A 84 -9.05 -10.48 -2.15
N GLY A 85 -8.49 -11.13 -1.13
CA GLY A 85 -7.49 -10.51 -0.26
C GLY A 85 -6.21 -10.11 -0.99
N MET A 86 -5.75 -10.94 -1.93
CA MET A 86 -4.61 -10.61 -2.81
C MET A 86 -4.91 -9.40 -3.70
N MET A 87 -6.16 -9.23 -4.16
CA MET A 87 -6.58 -8.05 -4.92
C MET A 87 -6.49 -6.77 -4.08
N PHE A 88 -6.93 -6.80 -2.82
CA PHE A 88 -6.78 -5.66 -1.89
C PHE A 88 -5.33 -5.30 -1.60
N ILE A 89 -4.47 -6.31 -1.39
CA ILE A 89 -3.02 -6.11 -1.23
C ILE A 89 -2.43 -5.48 -2.50
N GLY A 90 -2.81 -5.98 -3.67
CA GLY A 90 -2.40 -5.44 -4.96
C GLY A 90 -2.80 -3.98 -5.14
N PHE A 91 -4.04 -3.61 -4.80
CA PHE A 91 -4.47 -2.21 -4.83
C PHE A 91 -3.69 -1.33 -3.85
N GLY A 92 -3.38 -1.83 -2.65
CA GLY A 92 -2.51 -1.14 -1.70
C GLY A 92 -1.12 -0.85 -2.29
N GLU A 93 -0.54 -1.78 -3.04
CA GLU A 93 0.73 -1.55 -3.73
C GLU A 93 0.65 -0.52 -4.85
N ILE A 94 -0.42 -0.55 -5.65
CA ILE A 94 -0.65 0.42 -6.72
C ILE A 94 -0.78 1.84 -6.15
N ILE A 95 -1.55 2.02 -5.08
CA ILE A 95 -1.70 3.33 -4.42
C ILE A 95 -0.37 3.81 -3.86
N ARG A 96 0.43 2.92 -3.24
CA ARG A 96 1.76 3.26 -2.74
C ARG A 96 2.69 3.72 -3.86
N LEU A 97 2.60 3.08 -5.02
CA LEU A 97 3.42 3.43 -6.17
C LEU A 97 3.00 4.79 -6.75
N LEU A 98 1.70 5.04 -6.84
CA LEU A 98 1.15 6.31 -7.31
C LEU A 98 1.56 7.48 -6.40
N ASP A 99 1.46 7.30 -5.08
CA ASP A 99 1.90 8.29 -4.08
C ASP A 99 3.39 8.63 -4.21
N ARG A 100 4.23 7.65 -4.53
CA ARG A 100 5.67 7.87 -4.79
C ARG A 100 5.91 8.66 -6.07
N ILE A 101 5.14 8.38 -7.13
CA ILE A 101 5.26 9.09 -8.41
C ILE A 101 4.83 10.54 -8.23
N ASP A 102 3.69 10.79 -7.57
CA ASP A 102 3.17 12.13 -7.30
C ASP A 102 4.18 12.98 -6.50
N LYS A 103 4.70 12.45 -5.39
CA LYS A 103 5.73 13.11 -4.58
C LYS A 103 7.00 13.43 -5.40
N LYS A 104 7.43 12.50 -6.26
CA LYS A 104 8.60 12.71 -7.12
C LYS A 104 8.37 13.83 -8.13
N THR A 105 7.22 13.86 -8.79
CA THR A 105 6.86 14.90 -9.76
C THR A 105 6.79 16.28 -9.11
N ASN A 106 6.08 16.40 -7.99
CA ASN A 106 5.96 17.66 -7.26
C ASN A 106 7.32 18.21 -6.79
N SER A 107 8.24 17.34 -6.37
CA SER A 107 9.59 17.77 -5.98
C SER A 107 10.41 18.35 -7.13
N ILE A 108 10.21 17.84 -8.36
CA ILE A 108 10.90 18.33 -9.56
C ILE A 108 10.37 19.71 -9.94
N GLU A 109 9.05 19.90 -9.90
CA GLU A 109 8.41 21.18 -10.21
C GLU A 109 8.88 22.30 -9.27
N ILE A 110 8.85 22.06 -7.96
CA ILE A 110 9.30 23.05 -6.95
C ILE A 110 10.77 23.44 -7.18
N ASN A 111 11.63 22.48 -7.51
CA ASN A 111 13.05 22.76 -7.77
C ASN A 111 13.25 23.60 -9.04
N SER A 112 12.48 23.31 -10.09
CA SER A 112 12.54 24.10 -11.34
C SER A 112 12.05 25.54 -11.14
N MET A 113 11.01 25.76 -10.33
CA MET A 113 10.53 27.10 -9.97
C MET A 113 11.54 27.87 -9.12
N LYS A 114 12.20 27.21 -8.15
CA LYS A 114 13.27 27.82 -7.36
C LYS A 114 14.46 28.25 -8.22
N LEU A 115 14.86 27.41 -9.18
CA LEU A 115 15.92 27.74 -10.13
C LEU A 115 15.57 28.95 -10.99
N ALA A 116 14.33 29.02 -11.50
CA ALA A 116 13.87 30.16 -12.30
C ALA A 116 13.86 31.47 -11.49
N ASN A 117 13.35 31.44 -10.25
CA ASN A 117 13.28 32.63 -9.39
C ASN A 117 14.68 33.13 -8.97
N ASN A 118 15.60 32.22 -8.65
CA ASN A 118 16.97 32.61 -8.31
C ASN A 118 17.70 33.28 -9.47
N ASN A 119 17.43 32.85 -10.70
CA ASN A 119 18.04 33.46 -11.88
C ASN A 119 17.54 34.90 -12.10
N ILE A 120 16.24 35.15 -11.92
CA ILE A 120 15.63 36.49 -12.03
C ILE A 120 16.22 37.46 -11.00
N ASN A 121 16.39 37.01 -9.75
CA ASN A 121 16.97 37.85 -8.70
C ASN A 121 18.45 38.18 -8.94
N ASN A 122 19.18 37.32 -9.65
CA ASN A 122 20.57 37.58 -10.01
C ASN A 122 20.68 38.61 -11.14
N ASP A 123 19.82 38.56 -12.16
CA ASP A 123 19.82 39.55 -13.24
C ASP A 123 19.47 40.95 -12.74
N ASN A 124 18.47 41.08 -11.85
CA ASN A 124 18.08 42.37 -11.28
C ASN A 124 19.19 43.04 -10.43
N ASN A 125 20.14 42.26 -9.91
CA ASN A 125 21.22 42.78 -9.07
C ASN A 125 22.46 43.22 -9.88
N ILE A 126 22.44 43.01 -11.21
CA ILE A 126 23.50 43.41 -12.14
C ILE A 126 23.16 44.75 -12.81
N GLU A 127 21.88 45.10 -12.98
CA GLU A 127 21.46 46.36 -13.60
C GLU A 127 21.56 47.60 -12.67
N ASP A 128 21.66 47.41 -11.36
CA ASP A 128 21.77 48.50 -10.35
C ASP A 128 23.24 48.87 -9.98
N LYS A 129 24.24 48.41 -10.75
CA LYS A 129 25.67 48.74 -10.56
C LYS A 129 26.28 49.45 -11.76
#